data_AF-X5ZVV5-F1
#
_entry.id   AF-X5ZVV5-F1
#
_cell.length_a   1.000
_cell.length_b   1.000
_cell.length_c   1.000
_cell.angle_alpha   90.00
_cell.angle_beta   90.00
_cell.angle_gamma   90.00
#
_symmetry.space_group_name_H-M   'P 1'
#
loop_
_entity.id
_entity.type
_entity.pdbx_description
1 polymer ?
#
loop_
_entity_poly.entity_id
_entity_poly.type
_entity_poly.pdbx_seq_one_letter_code
_entity_poly.pdbx_strand_id
1 'polypeptide(L)'
;MFMKDSRIPEPVLTAMSQGTHIVRAYREHLGYSIDDLAVACGLAAEEIQNIERGLRYSKGYRDRIAKSLSIPVGILESELDISDAA
;
A
#
# COMPACT_ATOMS: atom_id res chain seq x y z
N MET A 1 7.07 -10.00 23.06
CA MET A 1 6.18 -8.82 23.17
C MET A 1 6.44 -7.96 21.94
N PHE A 2 5.53 -7.92 20.97
CA PHE A 2 5.31 -6.88 19.95
C PHE A 2 4.29 -7.44 18.96
N MET A 3 3.06 -7.64 19.43
CA MET A 3 1.93 -7.72 18.52
C MET A 3 1.73 -6.28 18.04
N LYS A 4 2.43 -5.89 16.97
CA LYS A 4 2.18 -4.61 16.31
C LYS A 4 0.70 -4.61 16.01
N ASP A 5 -0.04 -3.68 16.61
CA ASP A 5 -1.45 -3.48 16.33
C ASP A 5 -1.64 -3.36 14.82
N SER A 6 -1.99 -4.46 14.14
CA SER A 6 -2.33 -4.50 12.72
C SER A 6 -3.70 -3.89 12.45
N ARG A 7 -4.13 -2.98 13.33
CA ARG A 7 -5.42 -2.31 13.24
C ARG A 7 -5.29 -1.26 12.15
N ILE A 8 -5.86 -1.57 10.99
CA ILE A 8 -6.04 -0.62 9.90
C ILE A 8 -6.90 0.55 10.46
N PRO A 9 -6.47 1.81 10.32
CA PRO A 9 -7.26 2.95 10.77
C PRO A 9 -8.65 2.97 10.13
N GLU A 10 -9.67 3.43 10.86
CA GLU A 10 -11.03 3.51 10.33
C GLU A 10 -11.08 4.26 8.99
N PRO A 11 -10.43 5.44 8.80
CA PRO A 11 -10.55 6.16 7.54
C PRO A 11 -10.02 5.36 6.35
N VAL A 12 -9.01 4.52 6.60
CA VAL A 12 -8.43 3.63 5.60
C VAL A 12 -9.40 2.48 5.28
N LEU A 13 -10.04 1.88 6.30
CA LEU A 13 -11.06 0.85 6.11
C LEU A 13 -12.26 1.38 5.32
N THR A 14 -12.73 2.57 5.64
CA THR A 14 -13.83 3.22 4.93
C THR A 14 -13.46 3.51 3.48
N ALA A 15 -12.28 4.05 3.22
CA ALA A 15 -11.80 4.26 1.85
C ALA A 15 -11.68 2.94 1.06
N MET A 16 -11.16 1.89 1.68
CA MET A 16 -11.08 0.54 1.08
C MET A 16 -12.47 -0.02 0.75
N SER A 17 -13.46 0.16 1.65
CA SER A 17 -14.84 -0.27 1.40
C SER A 17 -15.51 0.46 0.23
N GLN A 18 -15.02 1.66 -0.11
CA GLN A 18 -15.45 2.45 -1.27
C GLN A 18 -14.68 2.08 -2.56
N GLY A 19 -13.81 1.07 -2.51
CA GLY A 19 -12.99 0.63 -3.65
C GLY A 19 -11.67 1.38 -3.81
N THR A 20 -11.26 2.19 -2.84
CA THR A 20 -9.95 2.85 -2.88
C THR A 20 -8.85 1.83 -2.62
N HIS A 21 -7.83 1.81 -3.49
CA HIS A 21 -6.68 0.94 -3.29
C HIS A 21 -5.97 1.24 -1.96
N ILE A 22 -5.54 0.21 -1.25
CA ILE A 22 -5.00 0.33 0.11
C ILE A 22 -3.81 1.29 0.22
N VAL A 23 -2.91 1.28 -0.77
CA VAL A 23 -1.76 2.21 -0.81
C VAL A 23 -2.24 3.67 -0.88
N ARG A 24 -3.27 3.94 -1.70
CA ARG A 24 -3.87 5.28 -1.82
C ARG A 24 -4.53 5.70 -0.52
N ALA A 25 -5.30 4.79 0.10
CA ALA A 25 -6.00 5.06 1.35
C ALA A 25 -5.03 5.44 2.47
N TYR A 26 -3.91 4.70 2.64
CA TYR A 26 -2.88 5.07 3.60
C TYR A 26 -2.15 6.36 3.24
N ARG A 27 -1.82 6.56 1.96
CA ARG A 27 -1.15 7.78 1.49
C ARG A 27 -1.96 9.01 1.85
N GLU A 28 -3.25 9.03 1.50
CA GLU A 28 -4.16 10.14 1.79
C GLU A 28 -4.41 10.30 3.29
N HIS A 29 -4.59 9.21 4.03
CA HIS A 29 -4.76 9.24 5.49
C HIS A 29 -3.56 9.85 6.22
N LEU A 30 -2.35 9.57 5.74
CA LEU A 30 -1.10 10.10 6.30
C LEU A 30 -0.72 11.48 5.73
N GLY A 31 -1.51 12.03 4.80
CA GLY A 31 -1.29 13.36 4.23
C GLY A 31 -0.20 13.44 3.16
N TYR A 32 0.22 12.31 2.59
CA TYR A 32 1.21 12.27 1.50
C TYR A 32 0.56 12.62 0.15
N SER A 33 1.22 13.47 -0.64
CA SER A 33 0.96 13.51 -2.09
C SER A 33 1.57 12.29 -2.80
N ILE A 34 1.19 12.06 -4.06
CA ILE A 34 1.80 11.00 -4.88
C ILE A 34 3.31 11.21 -4.98
N ASP A 35 3.74 12.45 -5.21
CA ASP A 35 5.16 12.80 -5.34
C ASP A 35 5.91 12.60 -4.02
N ASP A 36 5.30 12.94 -2.88
CA ASP A 36 5.92 12.72 -1.57
C ASP A 36 6.14 11.22 -1.31
N LEU A 37 5.15 10.38 -1.63
CA LEU A 37 5.28 8.93 -1.46
C LEU A 37 6.32 8.37 -2.43
N ALA A 38 6.30 8.80 -3.69
CA ALA A 38 7.25 8.40 -4.72
C ALA A 38 8.70 8.66 -4.26
N VAL A 39 8.99 9.87 -3.78
CA VAL A 39 10.30 10.23 -3.20
C VAL A 39 10.61 9.38 -1.96
N ALA A 40 9.67 9.24 -1.03
CA ALA A 40 9.89 8.52 0.23
C ALA A 40 10.19 7.03 0.03
N CYS A 41 9.60 6.38 -0.97
CA CYS A 41 9.88 4.99 -1.30
C CYS A 41 10.91 4.81 -2.40
N GLY A 42 11.29 5.88 -3.11
CA GLY A 42 12.22 5.92 -4.25
C GLY A 42 11.65 5.35 -5.55
N LEU A 43 10.34 5.43 -5.74
CA LEU A 43 9.64 5.05 -6.98
C LEU A 43 9.33 6.29 -7.80
N ALA A 44 8.96 6.12 -9.06
CA ALA A 44 8.41 7.20 -9.87
C ALA A 44 6.93 7.45 -9.51
N ALA A 45 6.45 8.69 -9.67
CA ALA A 45 5.05 9.04 -9.43
C ALA A 45 4.08 8.20 -10.29
N GLU A 46 4.46 7.89 -11.53
CA GLU A 46 3.70 7.01 -12.43
C GLU A 46 3.60 5.58 -11.88
N GLU A 47 4.66 5.05 -11.26
CA GLU A 47 4.62 3.72 -10.63
C GLU A 47 3.64 3.70 -9.46
N ILE A 48 3.63 4.75 -8.63
CA ILE A 48 2.64 4.90 -7.54
C ILE A 48 1.23 4.96 -8.11
N GLN A 49 0.98 5.76 -9.14
CA GLN A 49 -0.33 5.84 -9.80
C GLN A 49 -0.80 4.49 -10.36
N ASN A 50 0.11 3.75 -11.00
CA ASN A 50 -0.16 2.42 -11.52
C ASN A 50 -0.54 1.44 -10.40
N ILE A 51 0.19 1.46 -9.28
CA ILE A 51 -0.13 0.66 -8.09
C ILE A 51 -1.49 1.06 -7.52
N GLU A 52 -1.79 2.36 -7.41
CA GLU A 52 -3.08 2.85 -6.91
C GLU A 52 -4.26 2.51 -7.84
N ARG A 53 -4.00 2.23 -9.12
CA ARG A 53 -4.97 1.70 -10.09
C ARG A 53 -5.10 0.17 -10.04
N GLY A 54 -4.32 -0.51 -9.19
CA GLY A 54 -4.36 -1.96 -9.02
C GLY A 54 -3.42 -2.73 -9.94
N LEU A 55 -2.47 -2.08 -10.62
CA LEU A 55 -1.45 -2.81 -11.38
C LEU A 55 -0.57 -3.61 -10.41
N ARG A 56 -0.21 -4.82 -10.82
CA ARG A 56 0.67 -5.70 -10.04
C ARG A 56 2.06 -5.10 -9.95
N TYR A 57 2.71 -5.32 -8.81
CA TYR A 57 4.02 -4.76 -8.49
C TYR A 57 4.84 -5.76 -7.68
N SER A 58 6.17 -5.65 -7.77
CA SER A 58 7.10 -6.60 -7.17
C SER A 58 7.07 -6.56 -5.64
N LYS A 59 7.56 -7.64 -5.01
CA LYS A 59 7.76 -7.67 -3.55
C LYS A 59 8.66 -6.52 -3.07
N GLY A 60 9.70 -6.18 -3.82
CA GLY A 60 10.59 -5.07 -3.46
C GLY A 60 9.86 -3.73 -3.39
N TYR A 61 8.86 -3.51 -4.24
CA TYR A 61 8.06 -2.30 -4.23
C TYR A 61 7.13 -2.29 -3.01
N ARG A 62 6.49 -3.43 -2.68
CA ARG A 62 5.71 -3.60 -1.44
C ARG A 62 6.52 -3.26 -0.19
N ASP A 63 7.70 -3.85 -0.07
CA ASP A 63 8.56 -3.66 1.10
C ASP A 63 8.95 -2.18 1.28
N ARG A 64 9.27 -1.49 0.19
CA ARG A 64 9.63 -0.07 0.18
C ARG A 64 8.44 0.81 0.57
N ILE A 65 7.27 0.59 -0.03
CA ILE A 65 6.05 1.36 0.27
C ILE A 65 5.64 1.17 1.73
N ALA A 66 5.58 -0.08 2.20
CA ALA A 66 5.23 -0.39 3.59
C ALA A 66 6.19 0.29 4.58
N LYS A 67 7.50 0.26 4.28
CA LYS A 67 8.52 0.92 5.09
C LYS A 67 8.34 2.44 5.11
N SER A 68 8.10 3.07 3.97
CA SER A 68 7.92 4.52 3.87
C SER A 68 6.65 5.01 4.57
N LEU A 69 5.56 4.25 4.51
CA LEU A 69 4.32 4.53 5.23
C LEU A 69 4.35 4.08 6.69
N SER A 70 5.45 3.47 7.15
CA SER A 70 5.61 2.91 8.50
C SER A 70 4.54 1.88 8.91
N ILE A 71 4.02 1.12 7.93
CA ILE A 71 3.02 0.07 8.14
C ILE A 71 3.64 -1.34 8.02
N PRO A 72 3.06 -2.37 8.66
CA PRO A 72 3.43 -3.76 8.41
C PRO A 72 3.20 -4.14 6.94
N VAL A 73 4.17 -4.82 6.31
CA VAL A 73 4.07 -5.24 4.90
C VAL A 73 2.88 -6.17 4.63
N GLY A 74 2.50 -7.00 5.63
CA GLY A 74 1.35 -7.89 5.55
C GLY A 74 0.00 -7.17 5.39
N ILE A 75 -0.05 -5.85 5.61
CA ILE A 75 -1.24 -5.05 5.29
C ILE A 75 -1.40 -4.89 3.77
N LEU A 76 -0.30 -4.80 3.01
CA LEU A 76 -0.31 -4.64 1.55
C LEU A 76 -0.39 -5.99 0.81
N GLU A 77 -0.44 -7.10 1.54
CA GLU A 77 -0.70 -8.41 0.99
C GLU A 77 -2.21 -8.50 0.72
N SER A 78 -2.64 -8.10 -0.48
CA SER A 78 -3.98 -8.47 -0.93
C SER A 78 -3.95 -9.96 -1.24
N GLU A 79 -4.89 -10.70 -0.63
CA GLU A 79 -5.12 -12.12 -0.89
C GLU A 79 -5.05 -12.44 -2.39
N LEU A 80 -4.51 -13.62 -2.71
CA LEU A 80 -4.43 -14.24 -4.03
C LEU A 80 -3.22 -13.80 -4.88
N ASP A 81 -2.02 -14.11 -4.38
CA ASP A 81 -1.13 -14.97 -5.17
C ASP A 81 -1.80 -16.36 -5.30
N ILE A 82 -2.92 -16.47 -6.04
CA ILE A 82 -3.27 -17.76 -6.63
C ILE A 82 -2.21 -17.93 -7.69
N SER A 83 -1.20 -18.73 -7.35
CA SER A 83 -0.23 -19.25 -8.30
C SER A 83 -0.98 -19.74 -9.54
N ASP A 84 -0.61 -19.23 -10.71
CA ASP A 84 -0.78 -19.93 -11.97
C ASP A 84 -0.13 -21.31 -11.80
N ALA A 85 -0.97 -22.31 -11.54
CA ALA A 85 -0.64 -23.72 -11.55
C ALA A 85 -1.82 -24.44 -12.21
N ALA A 86 -1.89 -24.37 -13.54
CA ALA A 86 -2.59 -25.30 -14.40
C ALA A 86 -1.94 -25.30 -15.79
#